data_AF-A0A5L4M7N9-F1
#
_entry.id   AF-A0A5L4M7N9-F1
#
_cell.length_a   1.000
_cell.length_b   1.000
_cell.length_c   1.000
_cell.angle_alpha   90.00
_cell.angle_beta   90.00
_cell.angle_gamma   90.00
#
_symmetry.space_group_name_H-M   'P 1'
#
loop_
_entity.id
_entity.type
_entity.pdbx_description
1 polymer ?
#
loop_
_entity_poly.entity_id
_entity_poly.type
_entity_poly.pdbx_seq_one_letter_code
_entity_poly.pdbx_strand_id
1 'polypeptide(L)'
;MNNSLFSTSRLPADNFLSGSLIGFIASSAISLNQVKYGQIDTKTAMKKVLKISIESGIAAGFGIWASNDVVQGKYINAAIKVAAGLSMIKATNSILKENK
;
A
#
# COMPACT_ATOMS: atom_id res chain seq x y z
N MET A 1 -34.70 7.52 11.95
CA MET A 1 -33.97 8.41 11.02
C MET A 1 -32.79 7.62 10.47
N ASN A 2 -32.79 7.37 9.16
CA ASN A 2 -31.70 6.66 8.50
C ASN A 2 -30.56 7.68 8.31
N ASN A 3 -29.41 7.48 8.98
CA ASN A 3 -28.22 8.32 8.80
C ASN A 3 -27.58 8.02 7.44
N SER A 4 -28.21 8.44 6.34
CA SER A 4 -27.74 8.24 4.96
C SER A 4 -26.77 9.33 4.47
N LEU A 5 -26.31 10.24 5.34
CA LEU A 5 -25.27 11.22 5.02
C LEU A 5 -23.85 10.63 5.02
N PHE A 6 -23.72 9.36 5.41
CA PHE A 6 -22.47 8.64 5.54
C PHE A 6 -22.60 7.26 4.88
N SER A 7 -22.46 7.20 3.55
CA SER A 7 -22.02 5.96 2.89
C SER A 7 -20.54 5.74 3.27
N THR A 8 -20.27 5.33 4.51
CA THR A 8 -18.91 5.30 5.12
C THR A 8 -18.15 4.01 4.86
N SER A 9 -18.59 3.17 3.93
CA SER A 9 -17.71 2.09 3.43
C SER A 9 -16.66 2.73 2.53
N ARG A 10 -15.55 3.19 3.13
CA ARG A 10 -14.36 3.58 2.38
C ARG A 10 -13.95 2.38 1.51
N LEU A 11 -14.03 2.54 0.19
CA LEU A 11 -13.73 1.46 -0.75
C LEU A 11 -12.24 1.11 -0.65
N PRO A 12 -11.88 -0.15 -0.40
CA PRO A 12 -10.49 -0.57 -0.31
C PRO A 12 -9.69 -0.21 -1.58
N ALA A 13 -10.32 -0.24 -2.75
CA ALA A 13 -9.69 0.09 -4.03
C ALA A 13 -9.25 1.56 -4.12
N ASP A 14 -10.09 2.51 -3.70
CA ASP A 14 -9.76 3.94 -3.73
C ASP A 14 -8.60 4.26 -2.79
N ASN A 15 -8.55 3.58 -1.65
CA ASN A 15 -7.48 3.71 -0.67
C ASN A 15 -6.20 3.01 -1.15
N PHE A 16 -6.32 1.91 -1.90
CA PHE A 16 -5.18 1.31 -2.59
C PHE A 16 -4.58 2.28 -3.61
N LEU A 17 -5.40 2.92 -4.45
CA LEU A 17 -4.91 3.88 -5.44
C LEU A 17 -4.24 5.08 -4.77
N SER A 18 -4.89 5.64 -3.74
CA SER A 18 -4.36 6.77 -2.97
C SER A 18 -3.04 6.41 -2.26
N GLY A 19 -3.00 5.26 -1.59
CA GLY A 19 -1.79 4.74 -0.95
C GLY A 19 -0.66 4.49 -1.95
N SER A 20 -0.99 3.99 -3.15
CA SER A 20 -0.01 3.76 -4.21
C SER A 20 0.62 5.06 -4.70
N LEU A 21 -0.19 6.10 -4.91
CA LEU A 21 0.28 7.42 -5.31
C LEU A 21 1.16 8.08 -4.24
N ILE A 22 0.75 8.01 -2.97
CA ILE A 22 1.55 8.54 -1.86
C ILE A 22 2.89 7.81 -1.78
N GLY A 23 2.88 6.47 -1.84
CA GLY A 23 4.09 5.65 -1.84
C GLY A 23 5.01 5.98 -3.02
N PHE A 24 4.44 6.18 -4.21
CA PHE A 24 5.18 6.57 -5.40
C PHE A 24 5.88 7.92 -5.22
N ILE A 25 5.16 8.96 -4.77
CA ILE A 25 5.71 10.31 -4.58
C ILE A 25 6.82 10.29 -3.52
N ALA A 26 6.56 9.68 -2.37
CA ALA A 26 7.51 9.64 -1.25
C ALA A 26 8.78 8.86 -1.62
N SER A 27 8.64 7.69 -2.25
CA SER A 27 9.79 6.88 -2.66
C SER A 27 10.55 7.48 -3.84
N SER A 28 9.87 8.20 -4.74
CA SER A 28 10.52 8.90 -5.86
C SER A 28 11.44 10.01 -5.36
N ALA A 29 10.97 10.83 -4.40
CA ALA A 29 11.80 11.88 -3.82
C ALA A 29 13.10 11.34 -3.21
N ILE A 30 13.00 10.22 -2.48
CA ILE A 30 14.16 9.53 -1.88
C ILE A 30 15.05 8.93 -2.98
N SER A 31 14.48 8.21 -3.94
CA SER A 31 15.26 7.48 -4.95
C SER A 31 15.94 8.41 -5.96
N LEU A 32 15.32 9.54 -6.32
CA LEU A 32 15.95 10.57 -7.16
C LEU A 32 17.18 11.18 -6.47
N ASN A 33 17.12 11.36 -5.16
CA ASN A 33 18.26 11.81 -4.37
C ASN A 33 19.41 10.78 -4.40
N GLN A 34 19.09 9.49 -4.23
CA GLN A 34 20.08 8.40 -4.32
C GLN A 34 20.74 8.31 -5.71
N VAL A 35 19.98 8.51 -6.79
CA VAL A 35 20.53 8.57 -8.16
C VAL A 35 21.46 9.78 -8.33
N LYS A 36 21.05 10.96 -7.84
CA LYS A 36 21.85 12.19 -7.94
C LYS A 36 23.23 12.06 -7.28
N TYR A 37 23.31 11.33 -6.16
CA TYR A 37 24.57 11.07 -5.45
C TYR A 37 25.29 9.79 -5.91
N GLY A 38 24.87 9.18 -7.02
CA GLY A 38 25.51 7.99 -7.59
C GLY A 38 25.42 6.73 -6.71
N GLN A 39 24.47 6.67 -5.77
CA GLN A 39 24.31 5.52 -4.87
C GLN A 39 23.61 4.34 -5.56
N ILE A 40 22.70 4.64 -6.48
CA ILE A 40 21.96 3.66 -7.29
C ILE A 40 21.77 4.18 -8.72
N ASP A 41 21.59 3.29 -9.67
CA ASP A 41 21.21 3.66 -11.04
C ASP A 41 19.69 3.93 -11.16
N THR A 42 19.29 4.63 -12.23
CA THR A 42 17.90 5.01 -12.49
C THR A 42 16.95 3.81 -12.61
N LYS A 43 17.41 2.67 -13.13
CA LYS A 43 16.58 1.47 -13.30
C LYS A 43 16.31 0.83 -11.94
N THR A 44 17.32 0.77 -11.07
CA THR A 44 17.17 0.31 -9.68
C THR A 44 16.26 1.24 -8.88
N ALA A 45 16.43 2.56 -9.04
CA ALA A 45 15.55 3.55 -8.43
C ALA A 45 14.08 3.35 -8.84
N MET A 46 13.81 3.18 -10.14
CA MET A 46 12.43 2.99 -10.63
C MET A 46 11.79 1.70 -10.10
N LYS A 47 12.55 0.59 -10.05
CA LYS A 47 12.05 -0.66 -9.46
C LYS A 47 11.68 -0.48 -7.98
N LYS A 48 12.54 0.19 -7.21
CA LYS A 48 12.31 0.49 -5.80
C LYS A 48 11.06 1.36 -5.61
N VAL A 49 10.90 2.40 -6.42
CA VAL A 49 9.72 3.28 -6.40
C VAL A 49 8.44 2.50 -6.68
N LEU A 50 8.41 1.71 -7.75
CA LEU A 50 7.25 0.91 -8.12
C LEU A 50 6.89 -0.11 -7.04
N LYS A 51 7.90 -0.76 -6.46
CA LYS A 51 7.71 -1.69 -5.36
C LYS A 51 7.06 -1.01 -4.15
N ILE A 52 7.62 0.11 -3.69
CA ILE A 52 7.09 0.86 -2.54
C ILE A 52 5.68 1.40 -2.84
N SER A 53 5.41 1.84 -4.06
CA SER A 53 4.08 2.27 -4.50
C SER A 53 3.06 1.15 -4.31
N ILE A 54 3.32 -0.04 -4.86
CA ILE A 54 2.41 -1.19 -4.73
C ILE A 54 2.23 -1.60 -3.26
N GLU A 55 3.32 -1.67 -2.48
CA GLU A 55 3.26 -2.00 -1.05
C GLU A 55 2.43 -0.99 -0.25
N SER A 56 2.59 0.30 -0.52
CA SER A 56 1.83 1.37 0.13
C SER A 56 0.34 1.31 -0.24
N GLY A 57 0.04 0.97 -1.49
CA GLY A 57 -1.33 0.70 -1.93
C GLY A 57 -1.96 -0.48 -1.19
N ILE A 58 -1.26 -1.62 -1.11
CA ILE A 58 -1.75 -2.80 -0.38
C ILE A 58 -2.01 -2.44 1.08
N ALA A 59 -1.06 -1.77 1.74
CA ALA A 59 -1.18 -1.37 3.14
C ALA A 59 -2.40 -0.46 3.36
N ALA A 60 -2.61 0.55 2.52
CA ALA A 60 -3.74 1.46 2.62
C ALA A 60 -5.08 0.76 2.33
N GLY A 61 -5.17 -0.03 1.25
CA GLY A 61 -6.39 -0.73 0.87
C GLY A 61 -6.84 -1.76 1.92
N PHE A 62 -5.94 -2.65 2.34
CA PHE A 62 -6.24 -3.67 3.36
C PHE A 62 -6.39 -3.08 4.75
N GLY A 63 -5.62 -2.05 5.10
CA GLY A 63 -5.76 -1.35 6.38
C GLY A 63 -7.15 -0.73 6.53
N ILE A 64 -7.66 -0.09 5.48
CA ILE A 64 -9.01 0.47 5.47
C ILE A 64 -10.07 -0.64 5.47
N TRP A 65 -9.86 -1.71 4.70
CA TRP A 65 -10.79 -2.84 4.67
C TRP A 65 -10.93 -3.55 6.02
N ALA A 66 -9.83 -3.69 6.75
CA ALA A 66 -9.81 -4.23 8.10
C ALA A 66 -10.41 -3.23 9.11
N SER A 67 -10.11 -1.93 8.98
CA SER A 67 -10.66 -0.87 9.84
C SER A 67 -12.19 -0.84 9.79
N ASN A 68 -12.78 -1.01 8.60
CA ASN A 68 -14.23 -1.09 8.44
C ASN A 68 -14.85 -2.25 9.25
N ASP A 69 -14.14 -3.38 9.36
CA ASP A 69 -14.59 -4.52 10.18
C ASP A 69 -14.40 -4.30 11.67
N VAL A 70 -13.30 -3.66 12.08
CA VAL A 70 -13.04 -3.30 13.48
C VAL A 70 -14.17 -2.43 14.03
N VAL A 71 -14.57 -1.40 13.27
CA VAL A 71 -15.68 -0.50 13.66
C VAL A 71 -17.02 -1.24 13.75
N GLN A 72 -17.18 -2.35 13.01
CA GLN A 72 -18.35 -3.22 13.07
C GLN A 72 -18.25 -4.34 14.13
N GLY A 73 -17.19 -4.37 14.95
CA GLY A 73 -16.95 -5.42 15.95
C GLY A 73 -16.52 -6.77 15.37
N LYS A 74 -16.19 -6.85 14.07
CA LYS A 74 -15.82 -8.09 13.36
C LYS A 74 -14.31 -8.34 13.42
N TYR A 75 -13.75 -8.51 14.62
CA TYR A 75 -12.30 -8.56 14.84
C TYR A 75 -11.59 -9.72 14.13
N ILE A 76 -12.22 -10.90 14.05
CA ILE A 76 -11.63 -12.07 13.34
C ILE A 76 -11.49 -11.75 11.85
N ASN A 77 -12.52 -11.15 11.24
CA ASN A 77 -12.47 -10.77 9.83
C ASN A 77 -11.42 -9.68 9.58
N ALA A 78 -11.32 -8.70 10.48
CA ALA A 78 -10.27 -7.69 10.42
C ALA A 78 -8.86 -8.32 10.45
N ALA A 79 -8.63 -9.29 11.35
CA ALA A 79 -7.35 -10.00 11.44
C ALA A 79 -7.03 -10.77 10.16
N ILE A 80 -8.02 -11.48 9.58
CA ILE A 80 -7.86 -12.18 8.29
C ILE A 80 -7.46 -11.21 7.18
N LYS A 81 -8.11 -10.03 7.12
CA LYS A 81 -7.80 -8.99 6.12
C LYS A 81 -6.39 -8.44 6.29
N VAL A 82 -5.96 -8.15 7.53
CA VAL A 82 -4.56 -7.73 7.78
C VAL A 82 -3.58 -8.82 7.34
N ALA A 83 -3.84 -10.08 7.70
CA ALA A 83 -3.00 -11.20 7.29
C ALA A 83 -2.93 -11.35 5.76
N ALA A 84 -4.05 -11.16 5.05
CA ALA A 84 -4.10 -11.16 3.60
C ALA A 84 -3.26 -10.01 3.00
N GLY A 85 -3.35 -8.80 3.54
CA GLY A 85 -2.52 -7.66 3.12
C GLY A 85 -1.03 -7.92 3.29
N LEU A 86 -0.61 -8.44 4.45
CA LEU A 86 0.79 -8.83 4.69
C LEU A 86 1.27 -9.93 3.73
N SER A 87 0.40 -10.90 3.44
CA SER A 87 0.70 -11.98 2.49
C SER A 87 0.87 -11.44 1.07
N MET A 88 0.05 -10.47 0.65
CA MET A 88 0.22 -9.79 -0.64
C MET A 88 1.50 -8.97 -0.69
N ILE A 89 1.88 -8.25 0.37
CA ILE A 89 3.17 -7.55 0.43
C ILE A 89 4.32 -8.55 0.28
N LYS A 90 4.25 -9.71 0.94
CA LYS A 90 5.25 -10.78 0.79
C LYS A 90 5.31 -11.34 -0.65
N ALA A 91 4.15 -11.50 -1.30
CA ALA A 91 4.07 -11.94 -2.69
C ALA A 91 4.68 -10.88 -3.63
N THR A 92 4.34 -9.60 -3.46
CA THR A 92 4.92 -8.47 -4.19
C THR A 92 6.44 -8.45 -4.05
N ASN A 93 6.96 -8.65 -2.84
CA ASN A 93 8.40 -8.76 -2.59
C ASN A 93 9.07 -9.93 -3.33
N SER A 94 8.34 -11.05 -3.49
CA SER A 94 8.85 -12.24 -4.17
C SER A 94 8.84 -12.09 -5.70
N ILE A 95 7.86 -11.36 -6.24
CA ILE A 95 7.73 -11.09 -7.68
C ILE A 95 8.66 -9.97 -8.11
N LEU A 96 8.72 -8.87 -7.34
CA LEU A 96 9.53 -7.69 -7.64
C LEU A 96 10.94 -7.79 -7.05
N LYS A 97 11.50 -9.00 -6.98
CA LYS A 97 12.86 -9.20 -6.46
C LYS A 97 13.82 -8.17 -7.06
N GLU A 98 14.41 -7.36 -6.18
CA GLU A 98 15.63 -6.66 -6.49
C GLU A 98 16.68 -7.75 -6.73
N ASN A 99 17.02 -8.01 -7.99
CA ASN A 99 18.27 -8.69 -8.28
C ASN A 99 19.35 -7.80 -7.66
N LYS A 100 19.95 -8.28 -6.57
CA LYS A 100 21.13 -7.69 -5.94
C LYS A 100 22.27 -7.60 -6.94
#